data_AF-A0A534SA81-F1
#
_entry.id   AF-A0A534SA81-F1
#
_cell.length_a   1.000
_cell.length_b   1.000
_cell.length_c   1.000
_cell.angle_alpha   90.00
_cell.angle_beta   90.00
_cell.angle_gamma   90.00
#
_symmetry.space_group_name_H-M   'P 1'
#
loop_
_entity.id
_entity.type
_entity.pdbx_description
1 polymer ?
#
loop_
_entity_poly.entity_id
_entity_poly.type
_entity_poly.pdbx_seq_one_letter_code
_entity_poly.pdbx_strand_id
1 'polypeptide(L)'
;MNCSHCQTENANGASFCDECGAALDVICGHCGESNRPSARFCKKCGQRFGVPASEKSAGTSSGKPVVPKYLAEKILASRRFIEGERKQVTVLFADIRGSTSVIEKLDPDDECRAPLRGHG
;
A
#
# COMPACT_ATOMS: atom_id res chain seq x y z
N MET A 1 9.04 -24.84 -28.71
CA MET A 1 7.71 -24.22 -28.46
C MET A 1 6.85 -24.34 -29.72
N ASN A 2 5.56 -24.71 -29.60
CA ASN A 2 4.70 -24.89 -30.77
C ASN A 2 4.01 -23.57 -31.17
N CYS A 3 3.98 -23.28 -32.47
CA CYS A 3 3.27 -22.14 -33.02
C CYS A 3 1.76 -22.33 -32.86
N SER A 4 1.01 -21.35 -32.33
CA SER A 4 -0.45 -21.45 -32.23
C SER A 4 -1.16 -21.33 -33.58
N HIS A 5 -0.49 -20.82 -34.62
CA HIS A 5 -1.08 -20.61 -35.94
C HIS A 5 -0.95 -21.86 -36.84
N CYS A 6 0.24 -22.44 -36.94
CA CYS A 6 0.52 -23.60 -37.81
C CYS A 6 1.00 -24.85 -37.07
N GLN A 7 1.12 -24.81 -35.73
CA GLN A 7 1.51 -25.93 -34.85
C GLN A 7 2.96 -26.43 -34.98
N THR A 8 3.76 -25.86 -35.88
CA THR A 8 5.19 -26.15 -36.05
C THR A 8 5.97 -25.98 -34.75
N GLU A 9 6.88 -26.90 -34.49
CA GLU A 9 7.80 -26.82 -33.36
C GLU A 9 8.95 -25.86 -33.69
N ASN A 10 9.13 -24.83 -32.88
CA ASN A 10 10.16 -23.81 -33.02
C ASN A 10 11.14 -23.89 -31.84
N ALA A 11 12.36 -23.38 -32.04
CA ALA A 11 13.38 -23.30 -30.99
C ALA A 11 12.90 -22.52 -29.76
N ASN A 12 13.39 -22.88 -28.58
CA ASN A 12 13.08 -22.15 -27.35
C ASN A 12 13.68 -20.74 -27.42
N GLY A 13 12.81 -19.72 -27.43
CA GLY A 13 13.22 -18.30 -27.53
C GLY A 13 13.17 -17.71 -28.93
N ALA A 14 12.64 -18.44 -29.93
CA ALA A 14 12.33 -17.86 -31.24
C ALA A 14 11.19 -16.83 -31.10
N SER A 15 11.38 -15.62 -31.64
CA SER A 15 10.36 -14.56 -31.59
C SER A 15 9.33 -14.65 -32.72
N PHE A 16 9.63 -15.40 -33.80
CA PHE A 16 8.74 -15.65 -34.93
C PHE A 16 8.79 -17.14 -35.31
N CYS A 17 7.73 -17.63 -35.95
CA CYS A 17 7.68 -18.99 -36.46
C CYS A 17 8.49 -19.12 -37.75
N ASP A 18 9.35 -20.14 -37.82
CA ASP A 18 10.22 -20.39 -38.98
C ASP A 18 9.45 -20.82 -40.25
N GLU A 19 8.20 -21.27 -40.10
CA GLU A 19 7.37 -21.71 -41.23
C GLU A 19 6.35 -20.66 -41.66
N CYS A 20 5.54 -20.13 -40.73
CA CYS A 20 4.45 -19.21 -41.06
C CYS A 20 4.73 -17.73 -40.76
N GLY A 21 5.85 -17.41 -40.10
CA GLY A 21 6.22 -16.04 -39.73
C GLY A 21 5.40 -15.42 -38.59
N ALA A 22 4.46 -16.13 -37.98
CA ALA A 22 3.68 -15.61 -36.86
C ALA A 22 4.56 -15.28 -35.64
N ALA A 23 4.28 -14.16 -34.96
CA ALA A 23 4.98 -13.79 -33.74
C ALA A 23 4.72 -14.83 -32.64
N LEU A 24 5.80 -15.35 -32.08
CA LEU A 24 5.78 -16.32 -30.99
C LEU A 24 5.94 -15.64 -29.62
N ASP A 25 6.38 -14.38 -29.58
CA ASP A 25 6.47 -13.57 -28.38
C ASP A 25 5.40 -12.45 -28.37
N VAL A 26 5.02 -12.02 -27.17
CA VAL A 26 4.15 -10.86 -26.94
C VAL A 26 4.96 -9.75 -26.29
N ILE A 27 4.95 -8.58 -26.92
CA ILE A 27 5.64 -7.38 -26.40
C ILE A 27 4.74 -6.67 -25.39
N CYS A 28 5.31 -6.34 -24.23
CA CYS A 28 4.62 -5.55 -23.23
C CYS A 28 4.41 -4.11 -23.70
N GLY A 29 3.16 -3.70 -23.92
CA GLY A 29 2.84 -2.31 -24.27
C GLY A 29 3.17 -1.27 -23.18
N HIS A 30 3.44 -1.70 -21.94
CA HIS A 30 3.83 -0.78 -20.85
C HIS A 30 5.35 -0.56 -20.76
N CYS A 31 6.18 -1.58 -20.98
CA CYS A 31 7.63 -1.51 -20.75
C CYS A 31 8.51 -2.04 -21.89
N GLY A 32 7.93 -2.52 -22.99
CA GLY A 32 8.64 -3.03 -24.17
C GLY A 32 9.24 -4.43 -24.03
N GLU A 33 9.09 -5.09 -22.87
CA GLU A 33 9.70 -6.41 -22.65
C GLU A 33 9.04 -7.52 -23.49
N SER A 34 9.85 -8.41 -24.08
CA SER A 34 9.36 -9.63 -24.74
C SER A 34 8.94 -10.69 -23.73
N ASN A 35 7.73 -11.22 -23.87
CA ASN A 35 7.13 -12.21 -22.99
C ASN A 35 6.63 -13.41 -23.81
N ARG A 36 6.62 -14.59 -23.17
CA ARG A 36 6.04 -15.80 -23.76
C ARG A 36 4.59 -15.56 -24.17
N PRO A 37 4.09 -16.23 -25.21
CA PRO A 37 2.74 -15.99 -25.72
C PRO A 37 1.65 -16.45 -24.73
N SER A 38 1.99 -17.40 -23.86
CA SER A 38 1.13 -17.86 -22.76
C SER A 38 1.25 -17.02 -21.48
N ALA A 39 2.08 -15.98 -21.45
CA ALA A 39 2.25 -15.15 -20.26
C ALA A 39 0.97 -14.34 -19.97
N ARG A 40 0.43 -14.48 -18.76
CA ARG A 40 -0.70 -13.65 -18.30
C ARG A 40 -0.26 -12.29 -17.74
N PHE A 41 1.03 -12.17 -17.39
CA PHE A 41 1.64 -10.96 -16.83
C PHE A 41 3.04 -10.75 -17.43
N CYS A 42 3.47 -9.49 -17.50
CA CYS A 42 4.83 -9.16 -17.90
C CYS A 42 5.84 -9.60 -16.84
N LYS A 43 6.86 -10.37 -17.25
CA LYS A 43 7.94 -10.86 -16.37
C LYS A 43 8.82 -9.74 -15.78
N LYS A 44 8.74 -8.52 -16.34
CA LYS A 44 9.54 -7.36 -15.91
C LYS A 44 8.75 -6.34 -15.10
N CYS A 45 7.61 -5.87 -15.62
CA CYS A 45 6.83 -4.81 -14.97
C CYS A 45 5.55 -5.31 -14.28
N GLY A 46 5.19 -6.59 -14.41
CA GLY A 46 3.98 -7.16 -13.81
C GLY A 46 2.66 -6.81 -14.51
N GLN A 47 2.66 -6.03 -15.60
CA GLN A 47 1.44 -5.65 -16.32
C GLN A 47 0.72 -6.88 -16.91
N ARG A 48 -0.61 -6.96 -16.74
CA ARG A 48 -1.43 -8.06 -17.30
C ARG A 48 -1.58 -7.97 -18.81
N PHE A 49 -1.46 -9.11 -19.49
CA PHE A 49 -1.83 -9.27 -20.90
C PHE A 49 -3.28 -9.77 -20.98
N GLY A 50 -4.11 -9.20 -21.87
CA GLY A 50 -5.45 -9.73 -22.14
C GLY A 50 -6.57 -9.28 -21.22
N VAL A 51 -6.55 -8.02 -20.77
CA VAL A 51 -7.79 -7.31 -20.46
C VAL A 51 -7.86 -6.16 -21.47
N PRO A 52 -8.93 -6.01 -22.27
CA PRO A 52 -9.14 -4.72 -22.92
C PRO A 52 -9.09 -3.70 -21.79
N ALA A 53 -8.26 -2.68 -21.93
CA ALA A 53 -8.42 -1.49 -21.14
C ALA A 53 -9.83 -0.98 -21.43
N SER A 54 -10.81 -1.45 -20.65
CA SER A 54 -12.05 -0.72 -20.46
C SER A 54 -11.58 0.56 -19.81
N GLU A 55 -11.59 1.58 -20.66
CA GLU A 55 -11.04 2.89 -20.46
C GLU A 55 -11.56 3.47 -19.15
N LYS A 56 -10.70 3.48 -18.13
CA LYS A 56 -10.18 4.68 -17.47
C LYS A 56 -9.68 4.31 -16.06
N SER A 57 -8.36 4.29 -15.91
CA SER A 57 -7.78 4.90 -14.72
C SER A 57 -8.18 6.38 -14.74
N ALA A 58 -9.28 6.71 -14.05
CA ALA A 58 -9.49 8.04 -13.54
C ALA A 58 -8.95 8.06 -12.12
N GLY A 59 -7.72 8.54 -11.96
CA GLY A 59 -7.48 9.39 -10.80
C GLY A 59 -8.54 10.50 -10.82
N THR A 60 -9.15 10.75 -9.66
CA THR A 60 -10.16 11.79 -9.44
C THR A 60 -11.45 11.63 -10.26
N SER A 61 -12.38 10.84 -9.73
CA SER A 61 -13.77 11.30 -9.72
C SER A 61 -14.07 11.81 -8.32
N SER A 62 -14.17 13.13 -8.21
CA SER A 62 -14.94 13.83 -7.18
C SER A 62 -16.43 13.46 -7.29
N GLY A 63 -16.77 12.17 -7.40
CA GLY A 63 -18.09 11.68 -7.08
C GLY A 63 -18.12 11.63 -5.57
N LYS A 64 -18.71 12.64 -4.94
CA LYS A 64 -19.10 12.50 -3.53
C LYS A 64 -19.77 11.12 -3.40
N PRO A 65 -19.31 10.22 -2.53
CA PRO A 65 -20.10 9.04 -2.25
C PRO A 65 -21.49 9.57 -1.87
N VAL A 66 -22.53 9.11 -2.56
CA VAL A 66 -23.90 9.42 -2.16
C VAL A 66 -24.12 8.66 -0.87
N VAL A 67 -23.69 9.27 0.24
CA VAL A 67 -23.86 8.72 1.56
C VAL A 67 -25.36 8.85 1.88
N PRO A 68 -26.07 7.73 2.15
CA PRO A 68 -27.45 7.80 2.62
C PRO A 68 -27.55 8.74 3.81
N LYS A 69 -28.60 9.59 3.86
CA LYS A 69 -28.72 10.66 4.87
C LYS A 69 -28.50 10.16 6.30
N TYR A 70 -29.02 8.97 6.62
CA TYR A 70 -28.87 8.35 7.95
C TYR A 70 -27.41 8.04 8.33
N LEU A 71 -26.54 7.74 7.35
CA LEU A 71 -25.12 7.49 7.59
C LEU A 71 -24.35 8.80 7.76
N ALA A 72 -24.67 9.83 6.97
CA ALA A 72 -24.06 11.16 7.11
C ALA A 72 -24.39 11.77 8.49
N GLU A 73 -25.64 11.64 8.93
CA GLU A 73 -26.09 12.09 10.25
C GLU A 73 -25.35 11.37 11.40
N LYS A 74 -25.18 10.05 11.30
CA LYS A 74 -24.42 9.27 12.30
C LYS A 74 -22.94 9.66 12.37
N ILE A 75 -22.29 9.89 11.22
CA ILE A 75 -20.87 10.29 11.16
C ILE A 75 -20.67 11.69 11.74
N LEU A 76 -21.58 12.63 11.45
CA LEU A 76 -21.54 13.98 12.03
C LEU A 76 -21.81 13.98 13.54
N ALA A 77 -22.74 13.13 14.00
CA ALA A 77 -23.04 12.98 15.43
C ALA A 77 -21.86 12.34 16.21
N SER A 78 -21.15 11.38 15.62
CA SER A 78 -20.01 10.71 16.26
C SER A 78 -18.71 11.51 16.20
N ARG A 79 -18.59 12.51 15.32
CA ARG A 79 -17.38 13.35 15.22
C ARG A 79 -16.99 14.02 16.54
N ARG A 80 -17.97 14.40 17.36
CA ARG A 80 -17.72 15.00 18.69
C ARG A 80 -17.11 14.04 19.72
N PHE A 81 -17.09 12.74 19.44
CA PHE A 81 -16.51 11.72 20.32
C PHE A 81 -15.09 11.29 19.90
N ILE A 82 -14.66 11.60 18.66
CA ILE A 82 -13.37 11.14 18.12
C ILE A 82 -12.24 12.15 18.38
N GLU A 83 -12.58 13.43 18.55
CA GLU A 83 -11.64 14.46 18.98
C GLU A 83 -11.53 14.37 20.50
N GLY A 84 -10.59 13.54 20.99
CA GLY A 84 -10.39 13.25 22.41
C GLY A 84 -10.55 14.44 23.35
N GLU A 85 -11.17 14.21 24.49
CA GLU A 85 -11.60 15.24 25.45
C GLU A 85 -10.38 16.02 26.01
N ARG A 86 -10.04 17.15 25.40
CA ARG A 86 -8.99 18.06 25.90
C ARG A 86 -9.53 18.87 27.07
N LYS A 87 -9.35 18.36 28.30
CA LYS A 87 -9.68 19.09 29.53
C LYS A 87 -8.58 20.10 29.84
N GLN A 88 -8.96 21.34 30.10
CA GLN A 88 -8.03 22.35 30.59
C GLN A 88 -7.73 22.05 32.06
N VAL A 89 -6.49 21.66 32.34
CA VAL A 89 -6.01 21.39 33.70
C VAL A 89 -5.11 22.54 34.13
N THR A 90 -5.34 23.07 35.33
CA THR A 90 -4.46 24.04 35.97
C THR A 90 -3.55 23.30 36.95
N VAL A 91 -2.24 23.35 36.73
CA VAL A 91 -1.25 22.73 37.61
C VAL A 91 -0.55 23.83 38.41
N LEU A 92 -0.60 23.73 39.74
CA LEU A 92 0.12 24.62 40.65
C LEU A 92 1.39 23.88 41.12
N PHE A 93 2.55 24.43 40.78
CA PHE A 93 3.84 23.97 41.31
C PHE A 93 4.23 24.85 42.51
N ALA A 94 4.54 24.23 43.64
CA ALA A 94 5.12 24.89 44.80
C ALA A 94 6.46 24.23 45.12
N ASP A 95 7.56 24.98 45.02
CA ASP A 95 8.88 24.52 45.42
C ASP A 95 9.02 24.63 46.95
N ILE A 96 9.21 23.49 47.60
CA ILE A 96 9.62 23.45 49.00
C ILE A 96 11.15 23.41 48.98
N ARG A 97 11.76 24.56 49.33
CA ARG A 97 13.21 24.85 49.42
C ARG A 97 14.13 23.75 48.83
N GLY A 98 14.48 23.89 47.56
CA GLY A 98 15.57 23.14 46.93
C GLY A 98 15.14 21.91 46.12
N SER A 99 13.84 21.74 45.86
CA SER A 99 13.32 20.57 45.13
C SER A 99 13.63 20.58 43.63
N THR A 100 13.86 21.76 43.03
CA THR A 100 14.26 21.93 41.61
C THR A 100 15.59 21.25 41.29
N SER A 101 16.57 21.32 42.21
CA SER A 101 17.89 20.73 42.04
C SER A 101 17.93 19.19 42.08
N VAL A 102 16.86 18.56 42.57
CA VAL A 102 16.68 17.10 42.57
C VAL A 102 16.09 16.63 41.24
N ILE A 103 15.13 17.38 40.68
CA ILE A 103 14.43 17.06 39.42
C ILE A 103 15.36 17.19 38.21
N GLU A 104 16.27 18.18 38.19
CA GLU A 104 17.26 18.34 37.11
C GLU A 104 18.21 17.14 36.94
N LYS A 105 18.32 16.27 37.95
CA LYS A 105 19.16 15.07 37.91
C LYS A 105 18.40 13.79 37.55
N LEU A 106 17.08 13.86 37.39
CA LEU A 106 16.25 12.77 36.90
C LEU A 106 16.12 12.90 35.39
N ASP A 107 16.97 12.15 34.67
CA ASP A 107 16.90 12.02 33.22
C ASP A 107 15.61 11.25 32.85
N PRO A 108 14.72 11.81 32.00
CA PRO A 108 13.42 11.21 31.70
C PRO A 108 13.47 9.84 31.00
N ASP A 109 14.62 9.41 30.51
CA ASP A 109 14.79 8.14 29.80
C ASP A 109 15.16 6.92 30.69
N ASP A 110 15.38 7.09 32.01
CA ASP A 110 15.77 5.97 32.90
C ASP A 110 14.58 5.25 33.58
N GLU A 111 13.35 5.78 33.53
CA GLU A 111 12.16 5.11 34.09
C GLU A 111 11.54 4.05 33.16
N CYS A 112 11.92 3.99 31.87
CA CYS A 112 11.34 3.04 30.92
C CYS A 112 11.99 1.64 30.91
N ARG A 113 12.90 1.32 31.85
CA ARG A 113 13.45 -0.04 31.97
C ARG A 113 13.30 -0.61 33.38
N ALA A 114 12.07 -0.96 33.74
CA ALA A 114 11.85 -1.94 34.80
C ALA A 114 12.57 -3.26 34.41
N PRO A 115 13.51 -3.78 35.21
CA PRO A 115 13.99 -5.14 35.03
C PRO A 115 12.87 -6.08 35.47
N LEU A 116 12.36 -6.90 34.54
CA LEU A 116 11.53 -8.07 34.81
C LEU A 116 12.28 -8.98 35.81
N ARG A 117 12.06 -8.79 37.11
CA ARG A 117 12.46 -9.76 38.13
C ARG A 117 11.34 -10.78 38.25
N GLY A 118 11.58 -11.94 37.63
CA GLY A 118 10.78 -13.14 37.84
C GLY A 118 10.85 -13.59 39.29
N HIS A 119 9.69 -13.91 39.85
CA HIS A 119 9.57 -14.66 41.10
C HIS A 119 9.97 -16.13 40.86
N GLY A 120 10.92 -16.61 41.65
CA GLY A 120 11.13 -18.02 41.96
C GLY A 120 11.00 -18.20 43.46
#